data_AF-A0A1F6X444-F1
#
_entry.id   AF-A0A1F6X444-F1
#
_cell.length_a   1.000
_cell.length_b   1.000
_cell.length_c   1.000
_cell.angle_alpha   90.00
_cell.angle_beta   90.00
_cell.angle_gamma   90.00
#
_symmetry.space_group_name_H-M   'P 1'
#
loop_
_entity.id
_entity.type
_entity.pdbx_description
1 polymer ?
#
loop_
_entity_poly.entity_id
_entity_poly.type
_entity_poly.pdbx_seq_one_letter_code
_entity_poly.pdbx_strand_id
1 'polypeptide(L)'
;MPDPKPRFNPTPDSSNKKENSFADQIENIKEVFKLNPELEQIGTIEEYVKYLGTIFPESKVKAILYHGSNTEAEERFDSFSDEFIERTDGIGGSTLGRGYYFSPEYKDAEFYSDGWHVYAVVINTKNPLVHKYDSQEINDEYIRLPKNYKDIYDSVIGVDKNYGTEEQYVVFESNQIHILGSKKDIENFRSWLENQKKEKNEAK
;
A
#
# COMPACT_ATOMS: atom_id res chain seq x y z
N MET A 1 33.32 -6.66 29.30
CA MET A 1 33.35 -7.20 27.93
C MET A 1 32.17 -6.58 27.19
N PRO A 2 32.32 -6.02 25.98
CA PRO A 2 31.17 -5.57 25.21
C PRO A 2 30.46 -6.77 24.57
N ASP A 3 29.13 -6.82 24.68
CA ASP A 3 28.29 -7.87 24.11
C ASP A 3 28.42 -7.96 22.58
N PRO A 4 28.38 -9.17 21.99
CA PRO A 4 28.37 -9.32 20.54
C PRO A 4 27.03 -8.82 19.97
N LYS A 5 27.09 -7.86 19.05
CA LYS A 5 25.92 -7.42 18.27
C LYS A 5 25.27 -8.63 17.56
N PRO A 6 23.94 -8.79 17.57
CA PRO A 6 23.29 -9.82 16.77
C PRO A 6 23.53 -9.51 15.29
N ARG A 7 24.19 -10.45 14.58
CA ARG A 7 24.33 -10.42 13.13
C ARG A 7 23.00 -10.88 12.54
N PHE A 8 22.19 -9.94 12.09
CA PHE A 8 21.04 -10.23 11.27
C PHE A 8 21.55 -10.66 9.89
N ASN A 9 21.49 -11.95 9.59
CA ASN A 9 21.67 -12.47 8.25
C ASN A 9 20.26 -12.65 7.67
N PRO A 10 19.75 -11.75 6.81
CA PRO A 10 18.54 -12.05 6.09
C PRO A 10 18.83 -13.21 5.13
N THR A 11 18.30 -14.39 5.43
CA THR A 11 18.19 -15.48 4.46
C THR A 11 17.23 -15.03 3.35
N PRO A 12 17.63 -15.13 2.08
CA PRO A 12 16.70 -14.91 0.98
C PRO A 12 15.82 -16.15 0.88
N ASP A 13 14.67 -16.17 1.56
CA ASP A 13 13.68 -17.21 1.29
C ASP A 13 12.90 -16.88 0.02
N SER A 14 13.35 -17.55 -1.05
CA SER A 14 12.65 -17.79 -2.30
C SER A 14 11.55 -18.84 -2.08
N SER A 15 10.37 -18.42 -1.65
CA SER A 15 9.17 -19.27 -1.68
C SER A 15 8.08 -18.60 -2.52
N ASN A 16 7.87 -19.19 -3.71
CA ASN A 16 6.78 -18.98 -4.68
C ASN A 16 5.59 -18.13 -4.19
N LYS A 17 5.58 -16.83 -4.50
CA LYS A 17 4.34 -16.04 -4.66
C LYS A 17 4.28 -15.67 -6.14
N LYS A 18 3.12 -15.88 -6.79
CA LYS A 18 2.81 -15.23 -8.09
C LYS A 18 3.31 -13.78 -7.99
N GLU A 19 4.04 -13.30 -8.98
CA GLU A 19 4.29 -11.86 -9.07
C GLU A 19 2.91 -11.20 -9.09
N ASN A 20 2.49 -10.64 -7.95
CA ASN A 20 1.21 -9.94 -7.86
C ASN A 20 1.28 -8.83 -8.90
N SER A 21 0.47 -8.94 -9.95
CA SER A 21 0.40 -7.94 -11.00
C SER A 21 -0.96 -7.27 -10.95
N PHE A 22 -1.07 -6.02 -11.38
CA PHE A 22 -2.37 -5.38 -11.51
C PHE A 22 -3.30 -6.13 -12.47
N ALA A 23 -2.74 -6.84 -13.46
CA ALA A 23 -3.48 -7.66 -14.41
C ALA A 23 -4.16 -8.88 -13.75
N ASP A 24 -3.67 -9.35 -12.60
CA ASP A 24 -4.30 -10.43 -11.83
C ASP A 24 -5.40 -9.92 -10.87
N GLN A 25 -5.56 -8.60 -10.74
CA GLN A 25 -6.45 -7.95 -9.77
C GLN A 25 -7.62 -7.23 -10.45
N ILE A 26 -8.08 -7.75 -11.60
CA ILE A 26 -9.18 -7.16 -12.37
C ILE A 26 -10.45 -6.99 -11.52
N GLU A 27 -10.76 -7.92 -10.64
CA GLU A 27 -11.96 -7.82 -9.81
C GLU A 27 -11.86 -6.66 -8.79
N ASN A 28 -10.69 -6.48 -8.19
CA ASN A 28 -10.42 -5.32 -7.32
C ASN A 28 -10.54 -4.00 -8.09
N ILE A 29 -10.08 -3.97 -9.36
CA ILE A 29 -10.17 -2.79 -10.23
C ILE A 29 -11.62 -2.49 -10.65
N LYS A 30 -12.45 -3.52 -10.89
CA LYS A 30 -13.88 -3.32 -11.17
C LYS A 30 -14.60 -2.64 -10.00
N GLU A 31 -14.28 -3.04 -8.77
CA GLU A 31 -14.84 -2.37 -7.59
C GLU A 31 -14.38 -0.91 -7.47
N VAL A 32 -13.12 -0.60 -7.85
CA VAL A 32 -12.66 0.80 -7.98
C VAL A 32 -13.52 1.57 -8.98
N PHE A 33 -13.81 1.00 -10.16
CA PHE A 33 -14.65 1.65 -11.18
C PHE A 33 -16.10 1.85 -10.70
N LYS A 34 -16.67 0.86 -10.03
CA LYS A 34 -18.02 0.92 -9.48
C LYS A 34 -18.17 2.01 -8.41
N LEU A 35 -17.15 2.22 -7.60
CA LEU A 35 -17.11 3.30 -6.60
C LEU A 35 -16.82 4.67 -7.24
N ASN A 36 -16.19 4.69 -8.42
CA ASN A 36 -15.75 5.91 -9.11
C ASN A 36 -16.20 5.89 -10.58
N PRO A 37 -17.51 6.03 -10.87
CA PRO A 37 -18.07 5.84 -12.21
C PRO A 37 -17.57 6.84 -13.26
N GLU A 38 -16.88 7.91 -12.86
CA GLU A 38 -16.18 8.80 -13.80
C GLU A 38 -15.05 8.07 -14.56
N LEU A 39 -14.41 7.07 -13.95
CA LEU A 39 -13.35 6.28 -14.60
C LEU A 39 -13.86 5.59 -15.87
N GLU A 40 -15.11 5.09 -15.86
CA GLU A 40 -15.76 4.47 -17.02
C GLU A 40 -15.97 5.44 -18.19
N GLN A 41 -16.05 6.74 -17.92
CA GLN A 41 -16.20 7.77 -18.95
C GLN A 41 -14.86 8.16 -19.59
N ILE A 42 -13.74 7.83 -18.95
CA ILE A 42 -12.39 8.23 -19.36
C ILE A 42 -11.73 7.14 -20.22
N GLY A 43 -11.83 5.89 -19.77
CA GLY A 43 -11.17 4.77 -20.44
C GLY A 43 -11.65 3.41 -19.94
N THR A 44 -11.04 2.37 -20.50
CA THR A 44 -11.33 0.97 -20.19
C THR A 44 -10.54 0.49 -18.97
N ILE A 45 -10.99 -0.62 -18.37
CA ILE A 45 -10.25 -1.30 -17.30
C ILE A 45 -8.85 -1.69 -17.77
N GLU A 46 -8.72 -2.19 -19.00
CA GLU A 46 -7.43 -2.61 -19.57
C GLU A 46 -6.46 -1.43 -19.74
N GLU A 47 -6.98 -0.25 -20.11
CA GLU A 47 -6.18 0.99 -20.15
C GLU A 47 -5.79 1.45 -18.75
N TYR A 48 -6.70 1.37 -17.80
CA TYR A 48 -6.43 1.74 -16.41
C TYR A 48 -5.37 0.84 -15.78
N VAL A 49 -5.44 -0.48 -15.99
CA VAL A 49 -4.39 -1.45 -15.57
C VAL A 49 -3.00 -1.04 -16.07
N LYS A 50 -2.90 -0.61 -17.33
CA LYS A 50 -1.63 -0.15 -17.92
C LYS A 50 -1.16 1.14 -17.24
N TYR A 51 -2.07 2.09 -17.04
CA TYR A 51 -1.79 3.33 -16.33
C TYR A 51 -1.32 3.08 -14.89
N LEU A 52 -1.94 2.15 -14.14
CA LEU A 52 -1.49 1.78 -12.78
C LEU A 52 -0.03 1.33 -12.75
N GLY A 53 0.43 0.64 -13.80
CA GLY A 53 1.82 0.26 -13.97
C GLY A 53 2.82 1.43 -14.06
N THR A 54 2.32 2.65 -14.34
CA THR A 54 3.14 3.86 -14.51
C THR A 54 3.25 4.74 -13.26
N ILE A 55 2.36 4.56 -12.27
CA ILE A 55 2.28 5.45 -11.10
C ILE A 55 3.53 5.34 -10.22
N PHE A 56 3.95 4.10 -9.92
CA PHE A 56 5.19 3.81 -9.19
C PHE A 56 5.93 2.65 -9.86
N PRO A 57 6.63 2.90 -10.99
CA PRO A 57 7.18 1.83 -11.82
C PRO A 57 8.26 1.02 -11.09
N GLU A 58 8.97 1.64 -10.15
CA GLU A 58 10.03 0.99 -9.36
C GLU A 58 9.54 0.33 -8.06
N SER A 59 8.26 0.49 -7.70
CA SER A 59 7.72 -0.16 -6.50
C SER A 59 7.78 -1.68 -6.64
N LYS A 60 8.28 -2.37 -5.62
CA LYS A 60 8.25 -3.83 -5.50
C LYS A 60 6.86 -4.37 -5.21
N VAL A 61 5.94 -3.52 -4.75
CA VAL A 61 4.55 -3.87 -4.51
C VAL A 61 3.72 -3.44 -5.72
N LYS A 62 3.17 -4.41 -6.44
CA LYS A 62 2.32 -4.22 -7.62
C LYS A 62 0.90 -4.73 -7.35
N ALA A 63 0.33 -4.25 -6.25
CA ALA A 63 -0.99 -4.65 -5.77
C ALA A 63 -1.85 -3.44 -5.38
N ILE A 64 -3.16 -3.62 -5.52
CA ILE A 64 -4.15 -2.74 -4.92
C ILE A 64 -4.26 -3.14 -3.46
N LEU A 65 -4.07 -2.17 -2.59
CA LEU A 65 -4.20 -2.33 -1.16
C LEU A 65 -5.33 -1.43 -0.65
N TYR A 66 -5.78 -1.70 0.57
CA TYR A 66 -6.96 -1.08 1.14
C TYR A 66 -6.65 -0.44 2.50
N HIS A 67 -7.20 0.76 2.72
CA HIS A 67 -7.13 1.48 3.97
C HIS A 67 -8.53 1.83 4.47
N GLY A 68 -8.90 1.35 5.66
CA GLY A 68 -10.10 1.82 6.35
C GLY A 68 -9.81 3.14 7.05
N SER A 69 -10.59 4.17 6.77
CA SER A 69 -10.55 5.42 7.52
C SER A 69 -11.75 5.48 8.45
N ASN A 70 -11.49 5.68 9.75
CA ASN A 70 -12.49 5.86 10.78
C ASN A 70 -12.88 7.34 10.98
N THR A 71 -12.57 8.20 10.01
CA THR A 71 -12.96 9.60 10.07
C THR A 71 -14.40 9.74 9.57
N GLU A 72 -15.28 10.21 10.45
CA GLU A 72 -16.64 10.65 10.12
C GLU A 72 -16.56 11.83 9.16
N ALA A 73 -16.54 11.51 7.88
CA ALA A 73 -16.53 12.46 6.77
C ALA A 73 -17.59 12.02 5.76
N GLU A 74 -18.48 12.95 5.38
CA GLU A 74 -19.46 12.69 4.34
C GLU A 74 -18.78 12.44 2.98
N GLU A 75 -17.64 13.09 2.75
CA GLU A 75 -16.86 13.00 1.52
C GLU A 75 -15.56 12.23 1.71
N ARG A 76 -15.15 11.55 0.64
CA ARG A 76 -13.86 10.86 0.56
C ARG A 76 -12.74 11.91 0.38
N PHE A 77 -11.64 11.77 1.11
CA PHE A 77 -10.50 12.66 0.92
C PHE A 77 -9.68 12.27 -0.32
N ASP A 78 -8.99 13.26 -0.89
CA ASP A 78 -8.14 13.07 -2.08
C ASP A 78 -6.65 12.82 -1.72
N SER A 79 -6.24 13.02 -0.47
CA SER A 79 -4.86 12.78 -0.02
C SER A 79 -4.76 12.46 1.48
N PHE A 80 -3.79 11.60 1.82
CA PHE A 80 -3.32 11.44 3.19
C PHE A 80 -2.50 12.67 3.63
N SER A 81 -2.49 12.98 4.93
CA SER A 81 -1.69 14.07 5.51
C SER A 81 -0.74 13.54 6.58
N ASP A 82 0.54 13.90 6.48
CA ASP A 82 1.60 13.45 7.40
C ASP A 82 1.40 14.02 8.82
N GLU A 83 0.62 15.10 8.97
CA GLU A 83 0.23 15.66 10.27
C GLU A 83 -0.48 14.63 11.15
N PHE A 84 -1.17 13.65 10.56
CA PHE A 84 -1.84 12.60 11.32
C PHE A 84 -0.89 11.52 11.83
N ILE A 85 0.23 11.27 11.14
CA ILE A 85 1.24 10.31 11.62
C ILE A 85 1.90 10.85 12.90
N GLU A 86 2.11 12.17 12.97
CA GLU A 86 2.73 12.84 14.11
C GLU A 86 1.84 12.87 15.36
N ARG A 87 0.51 12.85 15.21
CA ARG A 87 -0.45 12.91 16.33
C ARG A 87 -0.66 11.58 17.06
N THR A 88 -0.15 10.47 16.52
CA THR A 88 -0.24 9.13 17.15
C THR A 88 0.91 8.91 18.14
N ASP A 89 1.00 9.79 19.13
CA ASP A 89 1.95 9.69 20.22
C ASP A 89 1.50 8.66 21.25
N GLY A 90 1.91 7.40 21.05
CA GLY A 90 1.98 6.41 22.12
C GLY A 90 0.64 5.77 22.52
N ILE A 91 0.70 4.45 22.71
CA ILE A 91 -0.38 3.57 23.19
C ILE A 91 -1.37 3.18 22.06
N GLY A 92 -0.95 2.21 21.24
CA GLY A 92 -1.77 1.60 20.19
C GLY A 92 -1.03 1.32 18.89
N GLY A 93 0.21 1.81 18.75
CA GLY A 93 1.05 1.57 17.57
C GLY A 93 1.28 0.08 17.35
N SER A 94 0.77 -0.44 16.24
CA SER A 94 1.02 -1.78 15.76
C SER A 94 2.52 -2.11 15.76
N THR A 95 2.84 -3.39 15.90
CA THR A 95 4.22 -3.90 15.99
C THR A 95 5.06 -3.60 14.73
N LEU A 96 4.45 -3.10 13.66
CA LEU A 96 5.08 -2.72 12.39
C LEU A 96 5.44 -1.23 12.28
N GLY A 97 5.37 -0.48 13.38
CA GLY A 97 5.92 0.88 13.47
C GLY A 97 4.93 1.99 13.08
N ARG A 98 5.43 3.22 12.95
CA ARG A 98 4.60 4.39 12.64
C ARG A 98 4.52 4.60 11.13
N GLY A 99 3.31 4.67 10.59
CA GLY A 99 3.05 4.92 9.18
C GLY A 99 1.58 4.69 8.83
N TYR A 100 1.28 4.68 7.53
CA TYR A 100 -0.03 4.34 6.99
C TYR A 100 -0.12 2.83 6.75
N TYR A 101 -1.11 2.20 7.35
CA TYR A 101 -1.36 0.77 7.26
C TYR A 101 -2.32 0.44 6.12
N PHE A 102 -1.99 -0.59 5.36
CA PHE A 102 -2.82 -1.12 4.29
C PHE A 102 -2.92 -2.64 4.36
N SER A 103 -4.12 -3.14 4.09
CA SER A 103 -4.39 -4.57 3.92
C SER A 103 -4.49 -4.94 2.44
N PRO A 104 -4.03 -6.12 2.01
CA PRO A 104 -4.36 -6.65 0.69
C PRO A 104 -5.84 -7.00 0.53
N GLU A 105 -6.57 -7.22 1.64
CA GLU A 105 -7.96 -7.64 1.64
C GLU A 105 -8.90 -6.47 1.99
N TYR A 106 -9.90 -6.23 1.14
CA TYR A 106 -10.89 -5.16 1.35
C TYR A 106 -11.63 -5.32 2.68
N LYS A 107 -12.04 -6.55 3.02
CA LYS A 107 -12.82 -6.84 4.24
C LYS A 107 -12.07 -6.50 5.52
N ASP A 108 -10.76 -6.68 5.52
CA ASP A 108 -9.94 -6.33 6.68
C ASP A 108 -9.89 -4.81 6.84
N ALA A 109 -9.71 -4.08 5.74
CA ALA A 109 -9.75 -2.63 5.77
C ALA A 109 -11.14 -2.08 6.16
N GLU A 110 -12.23 -2.74 5.73
CA GLU A 110 -13.60 -2.40 6.11
C GLU A 110 -13.84 -2.51 7.61
N PHE A 111 -13.23 -3.50 8.29
CA PHE A 111 -13.29 -3.60 9.74
C PHE A 111 -12.74 -2.34 10.43
N TYR A 112 -11.69 -1.72 9.87
CA TYR A 112 -11.07 -0.50 10.41
C TYR A 112 -11.76 0.79 9.99
N SER A 113 -12.68 0.77 9.02
CA SER A 113 -13.38 1.99 8.59
C SER A 113 -14.51 2.39 9.54
N ASP A 114 -14.91 1.51 10.47
CA ASP A 114 -16.10 1.71 11.32
C ASP A 114 -17.36 2.08 10.49
N GLY A 115 -17.47 1.49 9.30
CA GLY A 115 -18.58 1.74 8.37
C GLY A 115 -18.46 3.01 7.52
N TRP A 116 -17.35 3.76 7.62
CA TRP A 116 -17.07 4.92 6.78
C TRP A 116 -16.43 4.51 5.45
N HIS A 117 -15.25 5.04 5.14
CA HIS A 117 -14.64 4.93 3.82
C HIS A 117 -13.48 3.95 3.81
N VAL A 118 -13.51 3.00 2.88
CA VAL A 118 -12.36 2.14 2.54
C VAL A 118 -11.72 2.63 1.26
N TYR A 119 -10.47 3.06 1.31
CA TYR A 119 -9.71 3.59 0.18
C TYR A 119 -8.91 2.49 -0.48
N ALA A 120 -9.08 2.34 -1.80
CA ALA A 120 -8.18 1.53 -2.63
C ALA A 120 -6.97 2.39 -3.03
N VAL A 121 -5.77 1.84 -2.88
CA VAL A 121 -4.52 2.56 -3.12
C VAL A 121 -3.50 1.70 -3.86
N VAL A 122 -2.53 2.36 -4.47
CA VAL A 122 -1.23 1.76 -4.82
C VAL A 122 -0.14 2.49 -4.04
N ILE A 123 0.91 1.77 -3.66
CA ILE A 123 1.98 2.29 -2.81
C ILE A 123 3.36 2.22 -3.48
N ASN A 124 4.23 3.16 -3.10
CA ASN A 124 5.62 3.24 -3.50
C ASN A 124 6.52 2.61 -2.44
N THR A 125 6.89 1.36 -2.68
CA THR A 125 7.72 0.55 -1.78
C THR A 125 8.90 -0.01 -2.57
N LYS A 126 10.07 0.63 -2.49
CA LYS A 126 11.28 0.22 -3.21
C LYS A 126 12.21 -0.63 -2.35
N ASN A 127 12.29 -0.36 -1.06
CA ASN A 127 13.14 -1.07 -0.11
C ASN A 127 12.41 -1.40 1.21
N PRO A 128 11.43 -2.32 1.19
CA PRO A 128 10.71 -2.70 2.39
C PRO A 128 11.61 -3.48 3.35
N LEU A 129 11.47 -3.19 4.65
CA LEU A 129 11.78 -4.18 5.67
C LEU A 129 10.70 -5.26 5.63
N VAL A 130 11.07 -6.45 5.18
CA VAL A 130 10.16 -7.60 5.15
C VAL A 130 10.34 -8.42 6.42
N HIS A 131 9.28 -8.50 7.23
CA HIS A 131 9.24 -9.32 8.43
C HIS A 131 8.07 -10.28 8.36
N LYS A 132 8.33 -11.47 7.82
CA LYS A 132 7.36 -12.55 7.76
C LYS A 132 7.52 -13.42 9.00
N TYR A 133 6.41 -13.86 9.58
CA TYR A 133 6.39 -14.74 10.75
C TYR A 133 7.20 -16.01 10.45
N ASP A 134 8.37 -16.17 11.07
CA ASP A 134 9.05 -17.46 11.14
C ASP A 134 8.50 -18.20 12.36
N SER A 135 7.78 -19.30 12.11
CA SER A 135 7.08 -20.06 13.14
C SER A 135 8.01 -20.78 14.13
N GLN A 136 9.34 -20.74 13.92
CA GLN A 136 10.30 -21.44 14.75
C GLN A 136 10.88 -20.61 15.93
N GLU A 137 10.67 -19.29 15.98
CA GLU A 137 11.18 -18.43 17.07
C GLU A 137 10.03 -17.83 17.91
N ILE A 138 9.36 -18.70 18.67
CA ILE A 138 8.12 -18.42 19.42
C ILE A 138 8.34 -17.55 20.69
N ASN A 139 9.52 -16.96 20.93
CA ASN A 139 9.79 -16.27 22.21
C ASN A 139 9.81 -14.74 22.19
N ASP A 140 9.81 -14.08 21.02
CA ASP A 140 9.69 -12.62 20.98
C ASP A 140 8.23 -12.19 20.77
N GLU A 141 7.63 -11.74 21.87
CA GLU A 141 6.23 -11.34 22.03
C GLU A 141 5.84 -10.11 21.19
N TYR A 142 6.81 -9.39 20.59
CA TYR A 142 6.59 -8.19 19.79
C TYR A 142 7.61 -8.06 18.66
N ILE A 143 7.17 -7.69 17.45
CA ILE A 143 8.10 -7.24 16.40
C ILE A 143 8.79 -5.99 16.93
N ARG A 144 10.09 -6.09 17.21
CA ARG A 144 10.93 -4.95 17.56
C ARG A 144 11.65 -4.48 16.33
N LEU A 145 11.07 -3.48 15.68
CA LEU A 145 11.76 -2.80 14.58
C LEU A 145 13.08 -2.19 15.10
N PRO A 146 14.20 -2.32 14.35
CA PRO A 146 15.45 -1.63 14.68
C PRO A 146 15.19 -0.13 14.86
N LYS A 147 15.80 0.53 15.85
CA LYS A 147 15.53 1.97 16.11
C LYS A 147 15.69 2.89 14.88
N ASN A 148 16.58 2.53 13.97
CA ASN A 148 16.93 3.27 12.76
C ASN A 148 16.35 2.63 11.48
N TYR A 149 15.28 1.82 11.58
CA TYR A 149 14.72 1.13 10.41
C TYR A 149 14.27 2.10 9.31
N LYS A 150 13.72 3.27 9.67
CA LYS A 150 13.31 4.30 8.71
C LYS A 150 14.49 4.97 7.97
N ASP A 151 15.70 4.87 8.50
CA ASP A 151 16.90 5.39 7.83
C ASP A 151 17.42 4.40 6.76
N ILE A 152 16.94 3.15 6.79
CA ILE A 152 17.43 2.04 5.96
C ILE A 152 16.35 1.61 4.95
N TYR A 153 15.10 1.58 5.39
CA TYR A 153 13.96 1.07 4.66
C TYR A 153 12.96 2.20 4.40
N ASP A 154 12.21 2.08 3.31
CA ASP A 154 11.16 3.05 2.95
C ASP A 154 9.75 2.58 3.34
N SER A 155 9.61 1.34 3.79
CA SER A 155 8.35 0.77 4.26
C SER A 155 8.59 -0.49 5.11
N VAL A 156 7.53 -1.03 5.70
CA VAL A 156 7.51 -2.35 6.36
C VAL A 156 6.44 -3.22 5.71
N ILE A 157 6.74 -4.50 5.50
CA ILE A 157 5.77 -5.53 5.11
C ILE A 157 5.86 -6.64 6.15
N GLY A 158 4.77 -6.94 6.85
CA GLY A 158 4.80 -7.97 7.88
C GLY A 158 3.44 -8.27 8.49
N VAL A 159 3.41 -9.15 9.48
CA VAL A 159 2.16 -9.59 10.14
C VAL A 159 2.12 -9.04 11.55
N ASP A 160 1.06 -8.34 11.95
CA ASP A 160 0.88 -7.94 13.34
C ASP A 160 0.04 -8.97 14.11
N LYS A 161 0.70 -9.73 14.99
CA LYS A 161 0.04 -10.77 15.83
C LYS A 161 -1.11 -10.24 16.68
N ASN A 162 -1.13 -8.94 17.01
CA ASN A 162 -2.22 -8.35 17.81
C ASN A 162 -3.51 -8.15 17.00
N TYR A 163 -3.40 -8.11 15.68
CA TYR A 163 -4.50 -7.80 14.77
C TYR A 163 -4.78 -8.93 13.76
N GLY A 164 -4.01 -10.02 13.79
CA GLY A 164 -4.28 -11.25 13.05
C GLY A 164 -3.03 -11.93 12.51
N THR A 165 -3.23 -12.84 11.56
CA THR A 165 -2.15 -13.48 10.77
C THR A 165 -1.92 -12.80 9.42
N GLU A 166 -2.64 -11.72 9.14
CA GLU A 166 -2.68 -11.11 7.82
C GLU A 166 -1.48 -10.18 7.58
N GLU A 167 -0.96 -10.24 6.36
CA GLU A 167 0.16 -9.42 5.89
C GLU A 167 -0.31 -7.96 5.74
N GLN A 168 0.34 -7.05 6.46
CA GLN A 168 0.11 -5.61 6.43
C GLN A 168 1.26 -4.92 5.69
N TYR A 169 0.93 -3.82 5.03
CA TYR A 169 1.85 -2.98 4.30
C TYR A 169 1.86 -1.59 4.94
N VAL A 170 3.03 -1.13 5.38
CA VAL A 170 3.17 0.13 6.11
C VAL A 170 4.14 1.05 5.38
N VAL A 171 3.68 2.19 4.89
CA VAL A 171 4.54 3.26 4.33
C VAL A 171 4.63 4.43 5.29
N PHE A 172 5.72 5.19 5.25
CA PHE A 172 6.03 6.16 6.29
C PHE A 172 5.58 7.58 5.96
N GLU A 173 5.34 7.88 4.68
CA GLU A 173 5.01 9.21 4.21
C GLU A 173 3.84 9.18 3.21
N SER A 174 3.03 10.24 3.23
CA SER A 174 1.84 10.40 2.39
C SER A 174 2.17 10.38 0.90
N ASN A 175 3.36 10.86 0.51
CA ASN A 175 3.84 10.88 -0.87
C ASN A 175 4.06 9.49 -1.47
N GLN A 176 4.12 8.44 -0.64
CA GLN A 176 4.28 7.06 -1.07
C GLN A 176 2.94 6.43 -1.48
N ILE A 177 1.84 7.17 -1.40
CA ILE A 177 0.49 6.64 -1.58
C ILE A 177 -0.17 7.34 -2.76
N HIS A 178 -0.86 6.55 -3.58
CA HIS A 178 -1.73 7.06 -4.62
C HIS A 178 -3.12 6.44 -4.47
N ILE A 179 -4.12 7.28 -4.22
CA ILE A 179 -5.51 6.88 -3.98
C ILE A 179 -6.23 6.70 -5.31
N LEU A 180 -6.72 5.49 -5.57
CA LEU A 180 -7.44 5.15 -6.79
C LEU A 180 -8.85 5.77 -6.77
N GLY A 181 -9.23 6.40 -7.88
CA GLY A 181 -10.51 7.10 -8.02
C GLY A 181 -10.55 8.49 -7.38
N SER A 182 -9.47 8.95 -6.75
CA SER A 182 -9.36 10.35 -6.31
C SER A 182 -9.38 11.30 -7.52
N LYS A 183 -9.67 12.59 -7.29
CA LYS A 183 -9.62 13.60 -8.38
C LYS A 183 -8.28 13.61 -9.10
N LYS A 184 -7.19 13.53 -8.34
CA LYS A 184 -5.82 13.47 -8.87
C LYS A 184 -5.59 12.23 -9.72
N ASP A 185 -6.10 11.07 -9.30
CA ASP A 185 -5.98 9.84 -10.08
C ASP A 185 -6.72 9.91 -11.41
N ILE A 186 -7.97 10.39 -11.38
CA ILE A 186 -8.83 10.57 -12.54
C ILE A 186 -8.17 11.53 -13.56
N GLU A 187 -7.64 12.66 -13.10
CA GLU A 187 -6.95 13.64 -13.94
C GLU A 187 -5.65 13.06 -14.56
N ASN A 188 -4.88 12.33 -13.77
CA ASN A 188 -3.64 11.69 -14.24
C ASN A 188 -3.94 10.59 -15.27
N PHE A 189 -4.97 9.77 -15.06
CA PHE A 189 -5.37 8.73 -16.00
C PHE A 189 -5.83 9.34 -17.34
N ARG A 190 -6.66 10.39 -17.28
CA ARG A 190 -7.10 11.12 -18.48
C ARG A 190 -5.91 11.69 -19.26
N SER A 191 -4.98 12.34 -18.56
CA SER A 191 -3.77 12.91 -19.16
C SER A 191 -2.87 11.84 -19.78
N TRP A 192 -2.72 10.70 -19.11
CA TRP A 192 -1.96 9.56 -19.62
C TRP A 192 -2.56 9.04 -20.94
N LEU A 193 -3.88 8.85 -21.01
CA LEU A 193 -4.56 8.42 -22.24
C LEU A 193 -4.39 9.41 -23.40
N GLU A 194 -4.47 10.71 -23.13
CA GLU A 194 -4.25 11.74 -24.15
C GLU A 194 -2.83 11.68 -24.71
N ASN A 195 -1.82 11.47 -23.85
CA ASN A 195 -0.44 11.34 -24.28
C ASN A 195 -0.22 10.07 -25.12
N GLN A 196 -0.81 8.93 -24.71
CA GLN A 196 -0.75 7.69 -25.50
C GLN A 196 -1.37 7.84 -26.90
N LYS A 197 -2.43 8.64 -27.02
CA LYS A 197 -3.04 8.96 -28.34
C LYS A 197 -2.13 9.82 -29.21
N LYS A 198 -1.45 10.82 -28.63
CA LYS A 198 -0.49 11.68 -29.35
C LYS A 198 0.70 10.89 -29.88
N GLU A 199 1.34 10.09 -29.02
CA GLU A 199 2.48 9.24 -29.39
C GLU A 199 2.13 8.28 -30.53
N LYS A 200 0.94 7.69 -30.50
CA LYS A 200 0.47 6.79 -31.57
C LYS A 200 0.21 7.50 -32.91
N ASN A 201 -0.14 8.79 -32.88
CA ASN A 201 -0.37 9.58 -34.10
C ASN A 201 0.94 10.10 -34.69
N GLU A 202 1.96 10.37 -33.87
CA GLU A 202 3.29 10.78 -34.32
C GLU A 202 4.14 9.62 -34.85
N ALA A 203 3.84 8.39 -34.41
CA ALA A 203 4.49 7.17 -34.90
C ALA A 203 3.90 6.61 -36.22
N LYS A 204 2.92 7.30 -36.83
CA LYS A 204 2.29 6.94 -38.11
C LYS A 204 2.75 7.86 -39.23
#